data_AF-A0A440KWA0-F1
#
_entry.id   AF-A0A440KWA0-F1
#
_cell.length_a   1.000
_cell.length_b   1.000
_cell.length_c   1.000
_cell.angle_alpha   90.00
_cell.angle_beta   90.00
_cell.angle_gamma   90.00
#
_symmetry.space_group_name_H-M   'P 1'
#
loop_
_entity.id
_entity.type
_entity.pdbx_description
1 polymer ?
#
loop_
_entity_poly.entity_id
_entity_poly.type
_entity_poly.pdbx_seq_one_letter_code
_entity_poly.pdbx_strand_id
1 'polypeptide(L)'
;MARARLALTLLILRENLRGIVITSLVVGVCILAIGALIARRSSPIIDVESTTGTVVNVLNVPPSPEAWIGRGFRYQYGIRLKENDLLVFVYGDAAMPRAIGSEVALERRYRRNGTETYQLLDE
;
A
#
# COMPACT_ATOMS: atom_id res chain seq x y z
N MET A 1 -46.18 -38.08 -10.56
CA MET A 1 -44.90 -37.63 -11.15
C MET A 1 -44.62 -36.12 -11.00
N ALA A 2 -45.62 -35.23 -10.97
CA ALA A 2 -45.39 -33.77 -10.87
C ALA A 2 -44.72 -33.30 -9.55
N ARG A 3 -45.07 -33.90 -8.40
CA ARG A 3 -44.50 -33.55 -7.09
C ARG A 3 -42.99 -33.85 -6.97
N ALA A 4 -42.53 -34.95 -7.58
CA ALA A 4 -41.11 -35.31 -7.59
C ALA A 4 -40.25 -34.33 -8.42
N ARG A 5 -40.81 -33.82 -9.53
CA ARG A 5 -40.12 -32.81 -10.36
C ARG A 5 -39.99 -31.46 -9.66
N LEU A 6 -41.02 -31.05 -8.90
CA LEU A 6 -41.04 -29.82 -8.10
C LEU A 6 -40.06 -29.85 -6.92
N ALA A 7 -39.94 -30.98 -6.24
CA ALA A 7 -38.98 -31.14 -5.14
C ALA A 7 -37.52 -31.05 -5.63
N LEU A 8 -37.25 -31.61 -6.81
CA LEU A 8 -35.92 -31.63 -7.41
C LEU A 8 -35.50 -30.25 -7.93
N THR A 9 -36.42 -29.48 -8.52
CA THR A 9 -36.16 -28.08 -8.91
C THR A 9 -35.95 -27.16 -7.71
N LEU A 10 -36.68 -27.36 -6.61
CA LEU A 10 -36.48 -26.60 -5.36
C LEU A 10 -35.11 -26.87 -4.71
N LEU A 11 -34.64 -28.13 -4.75
CA LEU A 11 -33.32 -28.51 -4.26
C LEU A 11 -32.21 -27.82 -5.07
N ILE A 12 -32.28 -27.91 -6.40
CA ILE A 12 -31.31 -27.27 -7.31
C ILE A 12 -31.32 -25.74 -7.14
N LEU A 13 -32.49 -25.13 -6.98
CA LEU A 13 -32.61 -23.68 -6.77
C LEU A 13 -31.98 -23.25 -5.44
N ARG A 14 -32.20 -24.01 -4.36
CA ARG A 14 -31.64 -23.73 -3.03
C ARG A 14 -30.12 -23.84 -3.02
N GLU A 15 -29.57 -24.83 -3.72
CA GLU A 15 -28.13 -25.08 -3.79
C GLU A 15 -27.41 -23.99 -4.60
N ASN A 16 -28.00 -23.57 -5.73
CA ASN A 16 -27.52 -22.43 -6.51
C ASN A 16 -27.61 -21.11 -5.73
N LEU A 17 -28.72 -20.83 -5.04
CA LEU A 17 -28.85 -19.65 -4.17
C LEU A 17 -27.80 -19.64 -3.06
N ARG A 18 -27.55 -20.79 -2.43
CA ARG A 18 -26.51 -20.93 -1.41
C ARG A 18 -25.12 -20.65 -1.97
N GLY A 19 -24.83 -21.17 -3.18
CA GLY A 19 -23.60 -20.85 -3.91
C GLY A 19 -23.44 -19.36 -4.15
N ILE A 20 -24.47 -18.72 -4.74
CA ILE A 20 -24.46 -17.28 -5.05
C ILE A 20 -24.27 -16.43 -3.79
N VAL A 21 -24.95 -16.75 -2.69
CA VAL A 21 -24.83 -16.03 -1.41
C VAL A 21 -23.42 -16.16 -0.82
N ILE A 22 -22.83 -17.35 -0.85
CA ILE A 22 -21.47 -17.55 -0.34
C ILE A 22 -20.46 -16.79 -1.21
N THR A 23 -20.57 -16.90 -2.53
CA THR A 23 -19.67 -16.20 -3.45
C THR A 23 -19.79 -14.68 -3.30
N SER A 24 -21.01 -14.13 -3.20
CA SER A 24 -21.22 -12.69 -3.01
C SER A 24 -20.69 -12.20 -1.67
N LEU A 25 -20.84 -12.99 -0.60
CA LEU A 25 -20.27 -12.69 0.71
C LEU A 25 -18.74 -12.62 0.64
N VAL A 26 -18.11 -13.63 0.06
CA VAL A 26 -16.64 -13.69 -0.07
C VAL A 26 -16.12 -12.50 -0.88
N VAL A 27 -16.71 -12.25 -2.04
CA VAL A 27 -16.31 -11.11 -2.90
C VAL A 27 -16.54 -9.78 -2.18
N GLY A 28 -17.67 -9.61 -1.49
CA GLY A 28 -17.96 -8.41 -0.72
C GLY A 28 -16.94 -8.13 0.39
N VAL A 29 -16.55 -9.17 1.14
CA VAL A 29 -15.51 -9.06 2.17
C VAL A 29 -14.16 -8.68 1.57
N CYS A 30 -13.78 -9.27 0.43
CA CYS A 30 -12.54 -8.93 -0.27
C CYS A 30 -12.52 -7.46 -0.72
N ILE A 31 -13.62 -6.97 -1.31
CA ILE A 31 -13.72 -5.57 -1.75
C ILE A 31 -13.58 -4.61 -0.57
N LEU A 32 -14.26 -4.89 0.55
CA LEU A 32 -14.17 -4.06 1.76
C LEU A 32 -12.75 -4.03 2.34
N ALA A 33 -12.07 -5.18 2.39
CA ALA A 33 -10.70 -5.26 2.89
C ALA A 33 -9.72 -4.44 2.03
N ILE A 34 -9.82 -4.54 0.70
CA ILE A 34 -8.98 -3.79 -0.23
C ILE A 34 -9.30 -2.29 -0.15
N GLY A 35 -10.59 -1.93 -0.14
CA GLY A 35 -11.04 -0.53 -0.03
C GLY A 35 -10.54 0.15 1.26
N ALA A 36 -10.57 -0.57 2.39
CA ALA A 36 -10.06 -0.06 3.66
C ALA A 36 -8.55 0.23 3.62
N LEU A 37 -7.75 -0.61 2.95
CA LEU A 37 -6.31 -0.39 2.76
C LEU A 37 -6.04 0.86 1.92
N ILE A 38 -6.79 1.05 0.83
CA ILE A 38 -6.65 2.23 -0.05
C ILE A 38 -7.03 3.50 0.72
N ALA A 39 -8.17 3.50 1.42
CA ALA A 39 -8.63 4.64 2.20
C ALA A 39 -7.61 5.08 3.28
N ARG A 40 -6.86 4.13 3.86
CA ARG A 40 -5.77 4.45 4.79
C ARG A 40 -4.60 5.18 4.12
N ARG A 41 -4.27 4.87 2.87
CA ARG A 41 -3.18 5.55 2.15
C ARG A 41 -3.57 6.93 1.64
N SER A 42 -4.85 7.18 1.40
CA SER A 42 -5.37 8.45 0.87
C SER A 42 -5.70 9.50 1.95
N SER A 43 -5.42 9.21 3.22
CA SER A 43 -5.67 10.15 4.31
C SER A 43 -4.85 11.44 4.15
N PRO A 44 -5.43 12.63 4.36
CA PRO A 44 -4.72 13.89 4.21
C PRO A 44 -3.58 14.00 5.23
N ILE A 45 -2.49 14.65 4.81
CA ILE A 45 -1.37 15.00 5.66
C ILE A 45 -1.83 16.15 6.57
N ILE A 46 -1.64 16.00 7.88
CA ILE A 46 -2.03 16.99 8.89
C ILE A 46 -0.84 17.72 9.48
N ASP A 47 0.36 17.11 9.43
CA ASP A 47 1.58 17.68 9.96
C ASP A 47 2.81 17.12 9.23
N VAL A 48 3.88 17.92 9.20
CA VAL A 48 5.15 17.59 8.53
C VAL A 48 6.31 18.02 9.42
N GLU A 49 7.18 17.07 9.73
CA GLU A 49 8.37 17.28 10.56
C GLU A 49 9.62 16.89 9.76
N SER A 50 10.68 17.69 9.89
CA SER A 50 11.97 17.36 9.28
C SER A 50 12.78 16.46 10.20
N THR A 51 13.29 15.36 9.67
CA THR A 51 14.14 14.40 10.38
C THR A 51 15.35 14.04 9.53
N THR A 52 16.35 13.38 10.12
CA THR A 52 17.53 12.91 9.39
C THR A 52 17.76 11.42 9.62
N GLY A 53 18.45 10.80 8.68
CA GLY A 53 18.79 9.38 8.76
C GLY A 53 20.01 9.04 7.92
N THR A 54 20.54 7.85 8.11
CA THR A 54 21.67 7.32 7.34
C THR A 54 21.19 6.25 6.38
N VAL A 55 21.61 6.33 5.12
CA VAL A 55 21.31 5.30 4.12
C VAL A 55 22.06 4.03 4.48
N VAL A 56 21.34 2.92 4.69
CA VAL A 56 21.93 1.60 4.99
C VAL A 56 21.76 0.60 3.86
N ASN A 57 20.82 0.85 2.94
CA ASN A 57 20.59 -0.02 1.79
C ASN A 57 20.12 0.79 0.58
N VAL A 58 20.52 0.36 -0.62
CA VAL A 58 20.09 0.94 -1.90
C VAL A 58 19.67 -0.20 -2.82
N LEU A 59 18.40 -0.17 -3.24
CA LEU A 59 17.85 -1.09 -4.22
C LEU A 59 17.53 -0.32 -5.49
N ASN A 60 18.11 -0.74 -6.61
CA ASN A 60 17.75 -0.24 -7.92
C ASN A 60 16.43 -0.91 -8.34
N VAL A 61 15.36 -0.12 -8.42
CA VAL A 61 14.03 -0.62 -8.78
C VAL A 61 13.82 -0.34 -10.26
N PRO A 62 13.48 -1.36 -11.08
CA PRO A 62 13.18 -1.13 -12.48
C PRO A 62 12.01 -0.13 -12.60
N PRO A 63 12.04 0.78 -13.60
CA PRO A 63 10.98 1.76 -13.76
C PRO A 63 9.64 1.01 -13.94
N SER A 64 8.76 1.10 -12.94
CA SER A 64 7.45 0.47 -13.07
C SER A 64 6.64 1.27 -14.10
N PRO A 65 5.84 0.61 -14.95
CA PRO A 65 4.96 1.32 -15.88
C PRO A 65 3.96 2.24 -15.15
N GLU A 66 3.64 1.98 -13.88
CA GLU A 66 2.81 2.85 -13.03
C GLU A 66 3.57 4.08 -12.49
N ALA A 67 4.90 3.99 -12.33
CA ALA A 67 5.76 5.09 -11.90
C ALA A 67 5.93 6.20 -12.97
N TRP A 68 5.51 5.93 -14.21
CA TRP A 68 5.53 6.91 -15.29
C TRP A 68 4.58 8.10 -15.04
N ILE A 69 3.52 7.90 -14.23
CA ILE A 69 2.50 8.93 -13.98
C ILE A 69 2.95 9.95 -12.91
N GLY A 70 4.07 9.72 -12.22
CA GLY A 70 4.60 10.67 -11.24
C GLY A 70 6.06 10.42 -10.92
N ARG A 71 6.94 11.24 -11.52
CA ARG A 71 8.40 11.38 -11.27
C ARG A 71 9.13 10.06 -11.01
N GLY A 72 9.86 9.61 -12.04
CA GLY A 72 10.58 8.34 -12.10
C GLY A 72 11.54 8.06 -10.95
N PHE A 73 11.01 7.52 -9.86
CA PHE A 73 11.78 6.90 -8.80
C PHE A 73 12.55 5.70 -9.36
N ARG A 74 13.88 5.73 -9.23
CA ARG A 74 14.76 4.65 -9.70
C ARG A 74 15.39 3.86 -8.55
N TYR A 75 15.45 4.47 -7.37
CA TYR A 75 16.08 3.86 -6.22
C TYR A 75 15.10 3.80 -5.05
N GLN A 76 15.08 2.66 -4.38
CA GLN A 76 14.50 2.50 -3.07
C GLN A 76 15.63 2.45 -2.04
N TYR A 77 15.57 3.35 -1.07
CA TYR A 77 16.55 3.48 -0.01
C TYR A 77 16.00 2.89 1.27
N GLY A 78 16.80 2.02 1.91
CA GLY A 78 16.64 1.68 3.32
C GLY A 78 17.41 2.70 4.13
N ILE A 79 16.73 3.45 4.99
CA ILE A 79 17.32 4.53 5.78
C ILE A 79 17.07 4.24 7.25
N ARG A 80 18.12 4.32 8.08
CA ARG A 80 17.98 4.30 9.54
C ARG A 80 17.80 5.71 10.05
N LEU A 81 16.68 5.97 10.72
CA LEU A 81 16.40 7.26 11.33
C LEU A 81 17.35 7.53 12.50
N LYS A 82 17.84 8.76 12.62
CA LYS A 82 18.79 9.16 13.66
C LYS A 82 18.17 9.19 15.05
N GLU A 83 16.87 9.49 15.14
CA GLU A 83 16.13 9.65 16.39
C GLU A 83 15.95 8.33 17.15
N ASN A 84 15.59 7.26 16.44
CA ASN A 84 15.11 6.02 17.05
C ASN A 84 15.67 4.74 16.40
N ASP A 85 16.65 4.88 15.50
CA ASP A 85 17.28 3.76 14.75
C ASP A 85 16.29 2.94 13.91
N LEU A 86 15.07 3.45 13.67
CA LEU A 86 14.05 2.79 12.88
C LEU A 86 14.48 2.69 11.42
N LEU A 87 14.35 1.51 10.82
CA LEU A 87 14.56 1.31 9.39
C LEU A 87 13.29 1.68 8.62
N VAL A 88 13.40 2.68 7.75
CA VAL A 88 12.34 3.11 6.84
C VAL A 88 12.75 2.92 5.39
N PHE A 89 11.78 2.64 4.53
CA PHE A 89 12.00 2.51 3.09
C PHE A 89 11.36 3.68 2.36
N VAL A 90 12.16 4.41 1.61
CA VAL A 90 11.71 5.56 0.82
C VAL A 90 12.17 5.44 -0.62
N TYR A 91 11.42 6.03 -1.53
CA TYR A 91 11.81 6.16 -2.93
C TYR A 91 12.52 7.49 -3.13
N GLY A 92 13.59 7.48 -3.93
CA GLY A 92 14.27 8.71 -4.34
C GLY A 92 14.44 8.81 -5.84
N ASP A 93 14.65 10.04 -6.30
CA ASP A 93 14.82 10.36 -7.71
C ASP A 93 16.10 9.72 -8.27
N ALA A 94 16.04 9.32 -9.54
CA ALA A 94 17.21 8.89 -10.30
C ALA A 94 18.27 10.00 -10.46
N ALA A 95 17.84 11.26 -10.47
CA ALA A 95 18.71 12.42 -10.68
C ALA A 95 19.68 12.66 -9.51
N MET A 96 19.32 12.25 -8.30
CA MET A 96 20.10 12.46 -7.08
C MET A 96 20.31 11.14 -6.32
N PRO A 97 21.21 10.27 -6.81
CA PRO A 97 21.53 9.03 -6.12
C PRO A 97 22.21 9.31 -4.76
N ARG A 98 21.80 8.59 -3.72
CA ARG A 98 22.41 8.66 -2.38
C ARG A 98 23.25 7.40 -2.12
N ALA A 99 24.44 7.58 -1.59
CA ALA A 99 25.35 6.47 -1.30
C ALA A 99 25.00 5.80 0.03
N ILE A 100 25.31 4.51 0.18
CA ILE A 100 25.25 3.85 1.50
C ILE A 100 26.23 4.57 2.44
N GLY A 101 25.77 4.88 3.65
CA GLY A 101 26.51 5.63 4.66
C GLY A 101 26.30 7.15 4.61
N SER A 102 25.64 7.71 3.60
CA SER A 102 25.34 9.14 3.58
C SER A 102 24.23 9.51 4.55
N GLU A 103 24.39 10.63 5.27
CA GLU A 103 23.29 11.27 5.99
C GLU A 103 22.37 11.98 4.98
N VAL A 104 21.07 11.83 5.17
CA VAL A 104 20.03 12.39 4.29
C VAL A 104 18.92 13.00 5.14
N ALA A 105 18.34 14.09 4.65
CA ALA A 105 17.16 14.71 5.23
C ALA A 105 15.88 14.03 4.72
N LEU A 106 14.90 13.85 5.61
CA LEU A 106 13.59 13.31 5.31
C LEU A 106 12.50 14.18 5.91
N GLU A 107 11.33 14.19 5.26
CA GLU A 107 10.09 14.65 5.85
C GLU A 107 9.34 13.45 6.45
N ARG A 108 9.07 13.52 7.75
CA ARG A 108 8.09 12.68 8.44
C ARG A 108 6.74 13.35 8.33
N ARG A 109 5.80 12.68 7.67
CA ARG A 109 4.45 13.21 7.40
C ARG A 109 3.43 12.44 8.20
N TYR A 110 2.75 13.14 9.09
CA TYR A 110 1.67 12.60 9.90
C TYR A 110 0.35 12.76 9.15
N ARG A 111 -0.40 11.67 9.03
CA ARG A 111 -1.71 11.67 8.35
C ARG A 111 -2.84 11.65 9.36
N ARG A 112 -4.00 12.16 8.95
CA ARG A 112 -5.21 12.24 9.81
C ARG A 112 -5.64 10.89 10.39
N ASN A 113 -5.34 9.80 9.71
CA ASN A 113 -5.62 8.45 10.19
C ASN A 113 -4.57 7.88 11.17
N GLY A 114 -3.62 8.70 11.63
CA GLY A 114 -2.54 8.30 12.55
C GLY A 114 -1.41 7.52 11.89
N THR A 115 -1.40 7.38 10.56
CA THR A 115 -0.28 6.75 9.84
C THR A 115 0.83 7.77 9.58
N GLU A 116 2.06 7.31 9.68
CA GLU A 116 3.24 8.09 9.33
C GLU A 116 3.81 7.64 7.99
N THR A 117 4.23 8.60 7.17
CA THR A 117 4.90 8.32 5.90
C THR A 117 6.16 9.16 5.80
N TYR A 118 7.22 8.60 5.22
CA TYR A 118 8.51 9.25 5.08
C TYR A 118 8.76 9.60 3.62
N GLN A 119 9.27 10.80 3.36
CA GLN A 119 9.69 11.22 2.04
C GLN A 119 11.11 11.80 2.09
N LEU A 120 11.95 11.43 1.12
CA LEU A 120 13.28 12.01 0.96
C LEU A 120 13.16 13.47 0.53
N LEU A 121 13.94 14.36 1.14
CA LEU A 121 14.05 15.76 0.70
C LEU A 121 15.05 15.85 -0.47
N ASP A 122 14.63 16.54 -1.52
CA ASP A 122 15.51 16.99 -2.58
C ASP A 122 16.22 18.25 -2.05
N GLU A 123 17.54 18.18 -1.89
CA GLU A 123 18.39 19.31 -1.49
C GLU A 123 18.75 20.20 -2.67
#